data_AF-A0A2P8CW53-F1
#
_entry.id   AF-A0A2P8CW53-F1
#
_cell.length_a   1.000
_cell.length_b   1.000
_cell.length_c   1.000
_cell.angle_alpha   90.00
_cell.angle_beta   90.00
_cell.angle_gamma   90.00
#
_symmetry.space_group_name_H-M   'P 1'
#
loop_
_entity.id
_entity.type
_entity.pdbx_description
1 polymer ?
#
loop_
_entity_poly.entity_id
_entity_poly.type
_entity_poly.pdbx_seq_one_letter_code
_entity_poly.pdbx_strand_id
1 'polypeptide(L)'
;MFLILFPLAAAILGYGINSVIVRYITRQAIPQRMPALAGQAGAYAATLINTDELAAKLADPEKLKSLHPFIEQHIDVFLKEKLKEKMPAIAMFVGEKTIEMMKKGLMEEIELLLPNLLQQYMGSIKERLDIGAAVTKGLAGIAPERVDEVLHTGLAREWRLFKWAGAASGLLIGVVLLLLQQLLP
;
A
#
# COMPACT_ATOMS: atom_id res chain seq x y z
N MET A 1 30.10 -3.45 51.42
CA MET A 1 30.12 -2.46 50.31
C MET A 1 29.62 -3.03 48.96
N PHE A 2 29.69 -4.35 48.72
CA PHE A 2 29.24 -4.97 47.45
C PHE A 2 27.72 -5.19 47.28
N LEU A 3 26.90 -4.99 48.33
CA LEU A 3 25.48 -5.37 48.35
C LEU A 3 24.53 -4.34 47.70
N ILE A 4 24.93 -3.06 47.57
CA ILE A 4 24.09 -2.00 46.98
C ILE A 4 24.09 -2.08 45.44
N LEU A 5 25.02 -2.84 44.85
CA LEU A 5 25.15 -3.00 43.40
C LEU A 5 24.16 -4.01 42.79
N PHE A 6 23.53 -4.85 43.62
CA PHE A 6 22.60 -5.89 43.19
C PHE A 6 21.39 -5.38 42.40
N PRO A 7 20.66 -4.32 42.85
CA PRO A 7 19.55 -3.77 42.09
C PRO A 7 19.96 -3.14 40.75
N LEU A 8 21.15 -2.53 40.72
CA LEU A 8 21.69 -1.95 39.49
C LEU A 8 22.06 -3.06 38.49
N ALA A 9 22.70 -4.13 38.96
CA ALA A 9 23.03 -5.30 38.14
C ALA A 9 21.77 -5.97 37.59
N ALA A 10 20.73 -6.14 38.40
CA ALA A 10 19.45 -6.70 37.97
C ALA A 10 18.76 -5.83 36.91
N ALA A 11 18.80 -4.50 37.05
CA ALA A 11 18.27 -3.57 36.04
C ALA A 11 19.03 -3.67 34.70
N ILE A 12 20.36 -3.74 34.73
CA ILE A 12 21.20 -3.88 33.53
C ILE A 12 20.94 -5.21 32.84
N LEU A 13 20.83 -6.30 33.61
CA LEU A 13 20.50 -7.62 33.08
C LEU A 13 19.10 -7.64 32.45
N GLY A 14 18.10 -7.03 33.08
CA GLY A 14 16.75 -6.92 32.54
C GLY A 14 16.70 -6.13 31.21
N TYR A 15 17.42 -5.02 31.13
CA TYR A 15 17.58 -4.27 29.87
C TYR A 15 18.27 -5.11 28.78
N GLY A 16 19.32 -5.85 29.15
CA GLY A 16 20.08 -6.70 28.25
C GLY A 16 19.25 -7.85 27.67
N ILE A 17 18.53 -8.59 28.52
CA ILE A 17 17.64 -9.69 28.12
C ILE A 17 16.56 -9.18 27.15
N ASN A 18 15.88 -8.09 27.51
CA ASN A 18 14.84 -7.53 26.64
C ASN A 18 15.42 -7.02 25.32
N SER A 19 16.65 -6.54 25.30
CA SER A 19 17.32 -6.13 24.07
C SER A 19 17.62 -7.32 23.14
N VAL A 20 18.01 -8.46 23.69
CA VAL A 20 18.22 -9.70 22.91
C VAL A 20 16.89 -10.23 22.38
N ILE A 21 15.83 -10.21 23.19
CA ILE A 21 14.48 -10.64 22.78
C ILE A 21 13.98 -9.82 21.58
N VAL A 22 14.10 -8.49 21.65
CA VAL A 22 13.69 -7.62 20.53
C VAL A 22 14.45 -7.99 19.26
N ARG A 23 15.77 -8.19 19.35
CA ARG A 23 16.61 -8.57 18.20
C ARG A 23 16.25 -9.95 17.63
N TYR A 24 15.91 -10.91 18.50
CA TYR A 24 15.44 -12.24 18.07
C TYR A 24 14.10 -12.16 17.34
N ILE A 25 13.16 -11.36 17.87
CA ILE A 25 11.83 -11.22 17.28
C ILE A 25 11.92 -10.60 15.88
N THR A 26 12.67 -9.49 15.73
CA THR A 26 12.75 -8.78 14.45
C THR A 26 13.52 -9.55 13.39
N ARG A 27 14.58 -10.28 13.77
CA ARG A 27 15.42 -11.02 12.82
C ARG A 27 14.96 -12.43 12.50
N GLN A 28 14.26 -13.09 13.41
CA GLN A 28 13.97 -14.52 13.28
C GLN A 28 12.47 -14.82 13.38
N ALA A 29 11.80 -14.35 14.44
CA ALA A 29 10.40 -14.73 14.67
C ALA A 29 9.43 -14.14 13.64
N ILE A 30 9.57 -12.86 13.29
CA ILE A 30 8.67 -12.19 12.33
C ILE A 30 8.94 -12.64 10.89
N PRO A 31 10.20 -12.66 10.39
CA PRO A 31 10.49 -13.13 9.03
C PRO A 31 9.98 -14.56 8.75
N GLN A 32 10.09 -15.47 9.72
CA GLN A 32 9.57 -16.84 9.58
C GLN A 32 8.04 -16.90 9.43
N ARG A 33 7.33 -15.94 10.02
CA ARG A 33 5.87 -15.85 9.95
C ARG A 33 5.39 -15.00 8.77
N MET A 34 6.28 -14.35 8.02
CA MET A 34 5.90 -13.51 6.89
C MET A 34 5.07 -14.21 5.82
N PRO A 35 5.33 -15.47 5.44
CA PRO A 35 4.46 -16.14 4.45
C PRO A 35 2.99 -16.22 4.91
N ALA A 36 2.76 -16.51 6.20
CA ALA A 36 1.41 -16.55 6.77
C ALA A 36 0.79 -15.14 6.88
N LEU A 37 1.57 -14.14 7.32
CA LEU A 37 1.12 -12.75 7.39
C LEU A 37 0.80 -12.19 6.00
N ALA A 38 1.58 -12.53 4.98
CA ALA A 38 1.36 -12.17 3.60
C ALA A 38 0.08 -12.80 3.04
N GLY A 39 -0.22 -14.06 3.41
CA GLY A 39 -1.48 -14.71 3.07
C GLY A 39 -2.69 -13.99 3.69
N GLN A 40 -2.62 -13.66 4.97
CA GLN A 40 -3.69 -12.91 5.66
C GLN A 40 -3.87 -11.50 5.10
N ALA A 41 -2.78 -10.79 4.83
CA ALA A 41 -2.82 -9.47 4.22
C ALA A 41 -3.40 -9.51 2.80
N GLY A 42 -3.07 -10.53 2.00
CA GLY A 42 -3.66 -10.74 0.68
C GLY A 42 -5.16 -11.04 0.76
N ALA A 43 -5.59 -11.93 1.66
CA ALA A 43 -7.00 -12.21 1.88
C ALA A 43 -7.78 -10.95 2.29
N TYR A 44 -7.21 -10.14 3.19
CA TYR A 44 -7.81 -8.87 3.59
C TYR A 44 -7.85 -7.85 2.44
N ALA A 45 -6.76 -7.72 1.67
CA ALA A 45 -6.72 -6.83 0.51
C ALA A 45 -7.77 -7.20 -0.55
N ALA A 46 -8.01 -8.50 -0.77
CA ALA A 46 -9.07 -8.99 -1.65
C ALA A 46 -10.47 -8.57 -1.18
N THR A 47 -10.70 -8.44 0.14
CA THR A 47 -11.98 -7.94 0.67
C THR A 47 -12.13 -6.42 0.58
N LEU A 48 -11.02 -5.67 0.61
CA LEU A 48 -11.05 -4.20 0.57
C LEU A 48 -11.29 -3.65 -0.83
N ILE A 49 -10.78 -4.33 -1.86
CA ILE A 49 -10.90 -3.85 -3.23
C ILE A 49 -12.04 -4.59 -3.93
N ASN A 50 -13.22 -3.98 -3.89
CA ASN A 50 -14.32 -4.40 -4.74
C ASN A 50 -14.11 -3.81 -6.15
N THR A 51 -13.66 -4.66 -7.08
CA THR A 51 -13.41 -4.26 -8.48
C THR A 51 -14.67 -3.72 -9.16
N ASP A 52 -15.86 -4.10 -8.71
CA ASP A 52 -17.14 -3.60 -9.24
C ASP A 52 -17.36 -2.13 -8.83
N GLU A 53 -17.03 -1.79 -7.58
CA GLU A 53 -17.08 -0.40 -7.09
C GLU A 53 -16.02 0.46 -7.80
N LEU A 54 -14.84 -0.10 -8.06
CA LEU A 54 -13.78 0.59 -8.81
C LEU A 54 -14.21 0.83 -10.26
N ALA A 55 -14.84 -0.15 -10.92
CA ALA A 55 -15.40 -0.01 -12.26
C ALA A 55 -16.43 1.13 -12.31
N ALA A 56 -17.36 1.16 -11.35
CA ALA A 56 -18.37 2.21 -11.26
C ALA A 56 -17.73 3.60 -11.04
N LYS A 57 -16.72 3.70 -10.17
CA LYS A 57 -15.99 4.95 -9.91
C LYS A 57 -15.15 5.44 -11.09
N LEU A 58 -14.72 4.56 -11.99
CA LEU A 58 -13.94 4.90 -13.19
C LEU A 58 -14.83 5.20 -14.39
N ALA A 59 -16.00 4.57 -14.48
CA ALA A 59 -17.02 4.86 -15.48
C ALA A 59 -17.92 6.06 -15.11
N ASP A 60 -17.59 6.75 -14.02
CA ASP A 60 -18.34 7.92 -13.55
C ASP A 60 -18.25 9.08 -14.57
N PRO A 61 -19.38 9.52 -15.15
CA PRO A 61 -19.41 10.59 -16.15
C PRO A 61 -18.70 11.87 -15.70
N GLU A 62 -18.75 12.21 -14.41
CA GLU A 62 -18.10 13.43 -13.91
C GLU A 62 -16.58 13.38 -13.99
N LYS A 63 -15.99 12.22 -13.72
CA LYS A 63 -14.53 12.05 -13.85
C LYS A 63 -14.12 11.94 -15.31
N LEU A 64 -14.96 11.34 -16.14
CA LEU A 64 -14.71 11.23 -17.58
C LEU A 64 -14.71 12.58 -18.28
N LYS A 65 -15.42 13.59 -17.75
CA LYS A 65 -15.34 14.98 -18.26
C LYS A 65 -13.91 15.52 -18.33
N SER A 66 -13.02 15.08 -17.42
CA SER A 66 -11.61 15.47 -17.46
C SER A 66 -10.86 14.98 -18.71
N LEU A 67 -11.37 13.94 -19.38
CA LEU A 67 -10.81 13.39 -20.62
C LEU A 67 -11.33 14.10 -21.86
N HIS A 68 -12.40 14.88 -21.79
CA HIS A 68 -13.01 15.55 -22.95
C HIS A 68 -11.99 16.41 -23.71
N PRO A 69 -11.19 17.29 -23.07
CA PRO A 69 -10.25 18.14 -23.82
C PRO A 69 -9.22 17.32 -24.61
N PHE A 70 -8.79 16.18 -24.06
CA PHE A 70 -7.84 15.29 -24.72
C PHE A 70 -8.45 14.58 -25.93
N ILE A 71 -9.67 14.06 -25.78
CA ILE A 71 -10.39 13.39 -26.87
C ILE A 71 -10.74 14.40 -27.96
N GLU A 72 -11.24 15.57 -27.57
CA GLU A 72 -11.62 16.66 -28.45
C GLU A 72 -10.44 17.13 -29.30
N GLN A 73 -9.26 17.29 -28.70
CA GLN A 73 -8.03 17.63 -29.41
C GLN A 73 -7.68 16.58 -30.47
N HIS A 74 -7.82 15.29 -30.14
CA HIS A 74 -7.49 14.22 -31.08
C HIS A 74 -8.48 14.16 -32.27
N ILE A 75 -9.76 14.44 -32.02
CA ILE A 75 -10.77 14.58 -33.08
C ILE A 75 -10.45 15.78 -33.97
N ASP A 76 -10.09 16.92 -33.39
CA ASP A 76 -9.72 18.12 -34.15
C ASP A 76 -8.52 17.87 -35.07
N VAL A 77 -7.47 17.24 -34.55
CA VAL A 77 -6.29 16.86 -35.35
C VAL A 77 -6.69 15.90 -36.47
N PHE A 78 -7.55 14.91 -36.18
CA PHE A 78 -8.00 13.97 -37.19
C PHE A 78 -8.78 14.66 -38.32
N LEU A 79 -9.77 15.49 -37.99
CA LEU A 79 -10.63 16.13 -38.97
C LEU A 79 -9.90 17.21 -39.79
N LYS A 80 -8.97 17.96 -39.18
CA LYS A 80 -8.28 19.08 -39.85
C LYS A 80 -7.04 18.66 -40.62
N GLU A 81 -6.30 17.68 -40.12
CA GLU A 81 -5.02 17.25 -40.70
C GLU A 81 -5.14 15.87 -41.34
N LYS A 82 -5.52 14.85 -40.57
CA LYS A 82 -5.47 13.45 -41.03
C LYS A 82 -6.52 13.11 -42.08
N LEU A 83 -7.68 13.77 -42.06
CA LEU A 83 -8.71 13.60 -43.07
C LEU A 83 -8.23 14.09 -44.44
N LYS A 84 -7.52 15.24 -44.49
CA LYS A 84 -6.93 15.77 -45.72
C LYS A 84 -5.82 14.86 -46.25
N GLU A 85 -5.01 14.32 -45.35
CA GLU A 85 -3.91 13.41 -45.69
C GLU A 85 -4.41 12.06 -46.23
N LYS A 86 -5.38 11.43 -45.55
CA LYS A 86 -5.81 10.07 -45.86
C LYS A 86 -6.98 9.98 -46.83
N MET A 87 -7.84 11.01 -46.85
CA MET A 87 -9.06 11.06 -47.66
C MET A 87 -9.22 12.40 -48.38
N PRO A 88 -8.24 12.82 -49.21
CA PRO A 88 -8.22 14.15 -49.82
C PRO A 88 -9.46 14.47 -50.66
N ALA A 89 -10.01 13.47 -51.37
CA ALA A 89 -11.24 13.64 -52.13
C ALA A 89 -12.44 14.04 -51.26
N ILE A 90 -12.57 13.45 -50.06
CA ILE A 90 -13.66 13.76 -49.12
C ILE A 90 -13.41 15.11 -48.44
N ALA A 91 -12.17 15.39 -48.07
CA ALA A 91 -11.80 16.61 -47.37
C ALA A 91 -12.09 17.89 -48.17
N MET A 92 -12.10 17.82 -49.51
CA MET A 92 -12.48 18.96 -50.37
C MET A 92 -13.97 19.33 -50.29
N PHE A 93 -14.84 18.38 -49.93
CA PHE A 93 -16.29 18.61 -49.78
C PHE A 93 -16.70 18.90 -48.34
N VAL A 94 -15.76 18.78 -47.40
CA VAL A 94 -15.98 19.01 -45.97
C VAL A 94 -15.46 20.39 -45.59
N GLY A 95 -16.37 21.35 -45.45
CA GLY A 95 -16.06 22.71 -44.95
C GLY A 95 -16.06 22.81 -43.42
N GLU A 96 -15.69 23.99 -42.90
CA GLU A 96 -15.60 24.27 -41.45
C GLU A 96 -16.86 23.85 -40.66
N LYS A 97 -18.04 24.21 -41.17
CA LYS A 97 -19.33 23.88 -40.54
C LYS A 97 -19.57 22.37 -40.45
N THR A 98 -19.17 21.62 -41.47
CA THR A 98 -19.30 20.15 -41.49
C THR A 98 -18.32 19.53 -40.51
N ILE A 99 -17.11 20.07 -40.38
CA ILE A 99 -16.11 19.64 -39.39
C ILE A 99 -16.66 19.79 -37.97
N GLU A 100 -17.22 20.95 -37.62
CA GLU A 100 -17.79 21.18 -36.29
C GLU A 100 -18.97 20.24 -35.99
N MET A 101 -19.85 20.00 -36.98
CA MET A 101 -20.96 19.05 -36.83
C MET A 101 -20.47 17.62 -36.59
N MET A 102 -19.46 17.16 -37.35
CA MET A 102 -18.87 15.83 -37.16
C MET A 102 -18.18 15.72 -35.81
N LYS A 103 -17.41 16.74 -35.41
CA LYS A 103 -16.75 16.80 -34.11
C LYS A 103 -17.76 16.64 -32.97
N LYS A 104 -18.86 17.39 -33.03
CA LYS A 104 -19.92 17.34 -32.03
C LYS A 104 -20.57 15.95 -31.96
N GLY A 105 -20.98 15.39 -33.10
CA GLY A 105 -21.60 14.06 -33.14
C GLY A 105 -20.66 12.95 -32.66
N LEU A 106 -19.36 13.03 -33.00
CA LEU A 106 -18.36 12.08 -32.50
C LEU A 106 -18.16 12.20 -31.00
N MET A 107 -18.14 13.41 -30.44
CA MET A 107 -18.04 13.57 -28.99
C MET A 107 -19.26 13.01 -28.27
N GLU A 108 -20.48 13.28 -28.75
CA GLU A 108 -21.71 12.72 -28.18
C GLU A 108 -21.69 11.19 -28.17
N GLU A 109 -21.22 10.57 -29.25
CA GLU A 109 -21.09 9.11 -29.33
C GLU A 109 -20.03 8.57 -28.36
N ILE A 110 -18.88 9.26 -28.21
CA ILE A 110 -17.84 8.87 -27.25
C ILE A 110 -18.35 9.00 -25.82
N GLU A 111 -19.07 10.07 -25.48
CA GLU A 111 -19.67 10.25 -24.14
C GLU A 111 -20.62 9.10 -23.77
N LEU A 112 -21.32 8.55 -24.76
CA LEU A 112 -22.23 7.42 -24.57
C LEU A 112 -21.50 6.07 -24.49
N LEU A 113 -20.46 5.87 -25.30
CA LEU A 113 -19.74 4.59 -25.40
C LEU A 113 -18.65 4.42 -24.34
N LEU A 114 -18.00 5.51 -23.93
CA LEU A 114 -16.83 5.47 -23.04
C LEU A 114 -17.13 4.82 -21.69
N PRO A 115 -18.24 5.14 -20.98
CA PRO A 115 -18.57 4.47 -19.72
C PRO A 115 -18.76 2.95 -19.89
N ASN A 116 -19.44 2.54 -20.96
CA ASN A 116 -19.71 1.13 -21.25
C ASN A 116 -18.42 0.35 -21.57
N LEU A 117 -17.54 0.95 -22.38
CA LEU A 117 -16.21 0.41 -22.69
C LEU A 117 -15.38 0.20 -21.43
N LEU A 118 -15.37 1.20 -20.53
CA LEU A 118 -14.61 1.12 -19.28
C LEU A 118 -15.17 0.07 -18.34
N GLN A 119 -16.50 -0.07 -18.23
CA GLN A 119 -17.12 -1.13 -17.44
C GLN A 119 -16.75 -2.53 -17.98
N GLN A 120 -16.86 -2.73 -19.30
CA GLN A 120 -16.53 -4.01 -19.92
C GLN A 120 -15.04 -4.35 -19.75
N TYR A 121 -14.15 -3.36 -19.94
CA TYR A 121 -12.72 -3.53 -19.72
C TYR A 121 -12.40 -3.86 -18.26
N MET A 122 -13.02 -3.18 -17.30
CA MET A 122 -12.81 -3.46 -15.88
C MET A 122 -13.30 -4.85 -15.47
N GLY A 123 -14.40 -5.32 -16.08
CA GLY A 123 -14.86 -6.71 -15.94
C GLY A 123 -13.79 -7.71 -16.38
N SER A 124 -13.11 -7.46 -17.50
CA SER A 124 -12.01 -8.31 -17.97
C SER A 124 -10.75 -8.25 -17.08
N ILE A 125 -10.50 -7.12 -16.42
CA ILE A 125 -9.42 -6.97 -15.43
C ILE A 125 -9.73 -7.81 -14.19
N LYS A 126 -10.98 -7.79 -13.71
CA LYS A 126 -11.42 -8.58 -12.55
C LYS A 126 -11.10 -10.06 -12.70
N GLU A 127 -11.31 -10.62 -13.89
CA GLU A 127 -11.02 -12.04 -14.18
C GLU A 127 -9.53 -12.38 -14.17
N ARG A 128 -8.66 -11.38 -14.37
CA ARG A 128 -7.21 -11.58 -14.54
C ARG A 128 -6.39 -11.08 -13.35
N LEU A 129 -6.93 -10.17 -12.56
CA LEU A 129 -6.23 -9.49 -11.47
C LEU A 129 -6.67 -10.05 -10.12
N ASP A 130 -5.94 -11.06 -9.63
CA ASP A 130 -6.04 -11.48 -8.24
C ASP A 130 -5.17 -10.58 -7.36
N ILE A 131 -5.80 -9.52 -6.83
CA ILE A 131 -5.16 -8.55 -5.93
C ILE A 131 -4.65 -9.24 -4.67
N GLY A 132 -5.38 -10.22 -4.16
CA GLY A 132 -4.98 -10.98 -2.97
C GLY A 132 -3.67 -11.71 -3.24
N ALA A 133 -3.60 -12.46 -4.34
CA ALA A 133 -2.38 -13.14 -4.75
C ALA A 133 -1.22 -12.17 -5.03
N ALA A 134 -1.49 -11.02 -5.66
CA ALA A 134 -0.48 -10.00 -5.92
C ALA A 134 0.13 -9.44 -4.63
N VAL A 135 -0.70 -9.11 -3.63
CA VAL A 135 -0.25 -8.63 -2.32
C VAL A 135 0.49 -9.74 -1.55
N THR A 136 -0.04 -10.97 -1.52
CA THR A 136 0.62 -12.10 -0.87
C THR A 136 2.00 -12.35 -1.47
N LYS A 137 2.12 -12.39 -2.80
CA LYS A 137 3.40 -12.60 -3.47
C LYS A 137 4.37 -11.43 -3.23
N GLY A 138 3.87 -10.21 -3.26
CA GLY A 138 4.66 -9.00 -2.98
C GLY A 138 5.24 -9.00 -1.57
N LEU A 139 4.41 -9.30 -0.56
CA LEU A 139 4.82 -9.33 0.84
C LEU A 139 5.68 -10.54 1.19
N ALA A 140 5.38 -11.72 0.64
CA ALA A 140 6.18 -12.93 0.84
C ALA A 140 7.56 -12.84 0.18
N GLY A 141 7.71 -12.01 -0.86
CA GLY A 141 8.98 -11.75 -1.53
C GLY A 141 9.88 -10.71 -0.85
N ILE A 142 9.44 -10.10 0.27
CA ILE A 142 10.25 -9.11 0.99
C ILE A 142 11.42 -9.81 1.66
N ALA A 143 12.63 -9.29 1.41
CA ALA A 143 13.86 -9.77 2.04
C ALA A 143 13.81 -9.59 3.58
N PRO A 144 14.27 -10.56 4.38
CA PRO A 144 14.28 -10.47 5.84
C PRO A 144 14.93 -9.21 6.39
N GLU A 145 15.96 -8.69 5.72
CA GLU A 145 16.69 -7.48 6.11
C GLU A 145 15.81 -6.24 6.02
N ARG A 146 14.94 -6.17 5.00
CA ARG A 146 13.98 -5.08 4.85
C ARG A 146 12.87 -5.15 5.90
N VAL A 147 12.46 -6.36 6.27
CA VAL A 147 11.51 -6.55 7.37
C VAL A 147 12.10 -6.05 8.70
N ASP A 148 13.36 -6.41 9.00
CA ASP A 148 14.07 -5.92 10.20
C ASP A 148 14.15 -4.38 10.21
N GLU A 149 14.52 -3.76 9.08
CA GLU A 149 14.61 -2.30 8.95
C GLU A 149 13.27 -1.60 9.18
N VAL A 150 12.20 -2.08 8.55
CA VAL A 150 10.85 -1.50 8.69
C VAL A 150 10.35 -1.65 10.13
N LEU A 151 10.56 -2.79 10.77
CA LEU A 151 10.18 -3.00 12.17
C LEU A 151 11.02 -2.17 13.12
N HIS A 152 12.32 -2.02 12.85
CA HIS A 152 13.21 -1.25 13.71
C HIS A 152 12.89 0.25 13.65
N THR A 153 12.53 0.76 12.48
CA THR A 153 12.16 2.16 12.28
C THR A 153 10.73 2.44 12.72
N GLY A 154 9.77 1.59 12.34
CA GLY A 154 8.34 1.76 12.63
C GLY A 154 7.97 1.53 14.10
N LEU A 155 8.70 0.68 14.82
CA LEU A 155 8.44 0.38 16.24
C LEU A 155 9.59 0.82 17.16
N ALA A 156 10.43 1.77 16.70
CA ALA A 156 11.62 2.21 17.42
C ALA A 156 11.34 2.65 18.87
N ARG A 157 10.19 3.31 19.07
CA ARG A 157 9.77 3.83 20.38
C ARG A 157 9.31 2.70 21.29
N GLU A 158 8.49 1.81 20.78
CA GLU A 158 7.92 0.64 21.44
C GLU A 158 9.03 -0.31 21.88
N TRP A 159 10.02 -0.55 21.00
CA TRP A 159 11.21 -1.32 21.34
C TRP A 159 12.01 -0.69 22.47
N ARG A 160 12.13 0.64 22.48
CA ARG A 160 12.84 1.34 23.55
C ARG A 160 12.08 1.24 24.87
N LEU A 161 10.75 1.43 24.85
CA LEU A 161 9.89 1.26 26.01
C LEU A 161 9.98 -0.15 26.58
N PHE A 162 9.94 -1.18 25.72
CA PHE A 162 10.08 -2.57 26.14
C PHE A 162 11.43 -2.86 26.81
N LYS A 163 12.53 -2.29 26.28
CA LYS A 163 13.86 -2.41 26.91
C LYS A 163 13.91 -1.71 28.27
N TRP A 164 13.35 -0.50 28.40
CA TRP A 164 13.30 0.21 29.68
C TRP A 164 12.36 -0.44 30.69
N ALA A 165 11.26 -1.06 30.26
CA ALA A 165 10.40 -1.86 31.13
C ALA A 165 11.16 -3.05 31.73
N GLY A 166 12.07 -3.67 30.96
CA GLY A 166 13.01 -4.69 31.45
C GLY A 166 13.95 -4.13 32.52
N ALA A 167 14.48 -2.93 32.32
CA ALA A 167 15.32 -2.26 33.32
C ALA A 167 14.54 -1.94 34.60
N ALA A 168 13.32 -1.40 34.46
CA ALA A 168 12.47 -1.03 35.59
C ALA A 168 12.04 -2.26 36.40
N SER A 169 11.61 -3.33 35.74
CA SER A 169 11.27 -4.59 36.40
C SER A 169 12.49 -5.24 37.07
N GLY A 170 13.64 -5.27 36.41
CA GLY A 170 14.90 -5.73 36.99
C GLY A 170 15.31 -4.94 38.23
N LEU A 171 15.14 -3.61 38.20
CA LEU A 171 15.40 -2.73 39.35
C LEU A 171 14.45 -3.05 40.51
N LEU A 172 13.15 -3.17 40.24
CA LEU A 172 12.15 -3.50 41.26
C LEU A 172 12.45 -4.84 41.93
N ILE A 173 12.73 -5.88 41.14
CA ILE A 173 13.10 -7.21 41.65
C ILE A 173 14.36 -7.11 42.51
N GLY A 174 15.39 -6.39 42.03
CA GLY A 174 16.63 -6.23 42.76
C GLY A 174 16.49 -5.46 44.07
N VAL A 175 15.60 -4.46 44.14
CA VAL A 175 15.27 -3.74 45.38
C VAL A 175 14.54 -4.64 46.36
N VAL A 176 13.56 -5.43 45.89
CA VAL A 176 12.83 -6.39 46.74
C VAL A 176 13.77 -7.44 47.33
N LEU A 177 14.69 -7.99 46.53
CA LEU A 177 15.69 -8.95 47.02
C LEU A 177 16.60 -8.35 48.09
N LEU A 178 17.02 -7.10 47.92
CA LEU A 178 17.86 -6.40 48.90
C LEU A 178 17.11 -6.19 50.23
N LEU A 179 15.83 -5.80 50.16
CA LEU A 179 14.98 -5.65 51.35
C LEU A 179 14.73 -6.98 52.07
N LEU A 180 14.45 -8.05 51.32
CA LEU A 180 14.28 -9.39 51.89
C LEU A 180 15.55 -9.87 52.58
N GLN A 181 16.72 -9.61 52.00
CA GLN A 181 18.01 -9.99 52.58
C GLN A 181 18.33 -9.23 53.87
N GLN A 182 17.89 -7.97 54.01
CA GLN A 182 18.04 -7.24 55.29
C GLN A 182 17.08 -7.73 56.38
N LEU A 183 15.94 -8.32 55.99
CA LEU A 183 14.92 -8.79 56.93
C LEU A 183 15.18 -10.23 57.41
N LEU A 184 15.96 -11.01 56.66
CA LEU A 184 16.39 -12.36 57.02
C LEU A 184 17.79 -12.29 57.68
N PRO A 185 17.91 -12.47 59.01
CA PRO A 185 19.20 -12.40 59.71
C PRO A 185 20.16 -13.54 59.35
#